data_AF-A0A2N5DYR7-F1
#
_entry.id   AF-A0A2N5DYR7-F1
#
_cell.length_a   1.000
_cell.length_b   1.000
_cell.length_c   1.000
_cell.angle_alpha   90.00
_cell.angle_beta   90.00
_cell.angle_gamma   90.00
#
_symmetry.space_group_name_H-M   'P 1'
#
loop_
_entity.id
_entity.type
_entity.pdbx_description
1 polymer ?
#
loop_
_entity_poly.entity_id
_entity_poly.type
_entity_poly.pdbx_seq_one_letter_code
_entity_poly.pdbx_strand_id
1 'polypeptide(L)' 'MPVSTKKQVNRYFNGAPTSRLIVTVENELVDKVDSMIKRRGGDYSHPCFGNRAEFVRQAIAEKLARESS' A
#
# COMPACT_ATOMS: atom_id res chain seq x y z
N MET A 1 -33.34 -14.23 -10.33
CA MET A 1 -32.05 -13.76 -10.90
C MET A 1 -30.95 -14.16 -9.94
N PRO A 2 -29.91 -14.91 -10.33
CA PRO A 2 -28.83 -15.22 -9.41
C PRO A 2 -28.02 -13.94 -9.14
N VAL A 3 -27.98 -13.51 -7.87
CA VAL A 3 -27.10 -12.45 -7.39
C VAL A 3 -25.66 -12.94 -7.50
N SER A 4 -24.94 -12.41 -8.49
CA SER A 4 -23.52 -12.72 -8.67
C SER A 4 -22.75 -12.13 -7.49
N THR A 5 -22.42 -12.96 -6.50
CA THR A 5 -21.46 -12.63 -5.44
C THR A 5 -20.09 -12.50 -6.10
N LYS A 6 -19.79 -11.28 -6.60
CA LYS A 6 -18.44 -10.92 -7.05
C LYS A 6 -17.50 -11.22 -5.90
N LYS A 7 -16.76 -12.32 -6.01
CA LYS A 7 -15.70 -12.68 -5.08
C LYS A 7 -14.69 -11.55 -5.16
N GLN A 8 -14.74 -10.62 -4.20
CA GLN A 8 -13.81 -9.50 -4.07
C GLN A 8 -12.49 -10.04 -3.49
N VAL A 9 -11.95 -11.08 -4.11
CA VAL A 9 -10.59 -11.54 -3.81
C VAL A 9 -9.66 -10.58 -4.51
N ASN A 10 -9.19 -9.60 -3.74
CA ASN A 10 -8.07 -8.76 -4.16
C ASN A 10 -6.90 -9.70 -4.51
N ARG A 11 -6.58 -9.83 -5.80
CA ARG A 11 -5.50 -10.70 -6.31
C ARG A 11 -4.15 -10.42 -5.65
N TYR A 12 -3.97 -9.20 -5.15
CA TYR A 12 -2.76 -8.72 -4.47
C TYR A 12 -2.64 -9.15 -2.99
N PHE A 13 -3.73 -9.60 -2.36
CA PHE A 13 -3.76 -9.94 -0.94
C PHE A 13 -3.94 -11.43 -0.70
N ASN A 14 -3.67 -12.27 -1.71
CA ASN A 14 -3.70 -13.73 -1.63
C ASN A 14 -5.00 -14.32 -1.04
N GLY A 15 -6.13 -13.64 -1.25
CA GLY A 15 -7.44 -14.04 -0.73
C GLY A 15 -7.71 -13.68 0.73
N ALA A 16 -6.81 -12.94 1.41
CA ALA A 16 -7.07 -12.42 2.74
C ALA A 16 -8.20 -11.37 2.73
N PRO A 17 -9.04 -11.32 3.78
CA PRO A 17 -10.01 -10.25 3.93
C PRO A 17 -9.27 -8.90 4.02
N THR A 18 -9.72 -7.93 3.24
CA THR A 18 -9.10 -6.60 3.19
C THR A 18 -10.09 -5.55 3.68
N SER A 19 -9.61 -4.64 4.54
CA SER A 19 -10.35 -3.45 4.98
C SER A 19 -9.72 -2.22 4.36
N ARG A 20 -10.53 -1.27 3.88
CA ARG A 20 -10.03 0.01 3.38
C ARG A 20 -9.73 0.94 4.55
N LEU A 21 -8.51 1.47 4.58
CA LEU A 21 -8.09 2.54 5.49
C LEU A 21 -8.02 3.85 4.68
N ILE A 22 -8.86 4.83 5.02
CA ILE A 22 -8.84 6.16 4.42
C ILE A 22 -8.24 7.11 5.45
N VAL A 23 -7.16 7.81 5.08
CA VAL A 23 -6.44 8.72 5.96
C VAL A 23 -6.24 10.07 5.29
N THR A 24 -6.38 11.12 6.08
CA THR A 24 -6.01 12.48 5.68
C THR A 24 -4.59 12.74 6.16
N VAL A 25 -3.72 13.18 5.25
CA VAL A 25 -2.32 13.49 5.53
C VAL A 25 -1.93 14.79 4.84
N GLU A 26 -0.84 15.40 5.31
CA GLU A 26 -0.28 16.59 4.69
C GLU A 26 0.19 16.31 3.27
N ASN A 27 -0.03 17.25 2.35
CA ASN A 27 0.29 17.08 0.95
C ASN A 27 1.80 16.88 0.73
N GLU A 28 2.63 17.55 1.52
CA GLU A 28 4.09 17.37 1.52
C GLU A 28 4.52 15.93 1.85
N LEU A 29 3.77 15.23 2.69
CA LEU A 29 4.05 13.84 3.02
C LEU A 29 3.73 12.94 1.82
N VAL A 30 2.62 13.20 1.12
CA VAL A 30 2.26 12.49 -0.10
C VAL A 30 3.30 12.70 -1.19
N ASP A 31 3.81 13.93 -1.34
CA ASP A 31 4.85 14.25 -2.32
C ASP A 31 6.18 13.55 -2.04
N LYS A 32 6.59 13.48 -0.75
CA LYS A 32 7.76 12.70 -0.32
C LYS A 32 7.61 11.22 -0.64
N VAL A 33 6.43 10.65 -0.37
CA VAL A 33 6.14 9.24 -0.70
C VAL A 33 6.19 9.04 -2.22
N ASP A 34 5.55 9.92 -2.98
CA ASP A 34 5.52 9.83 -4.45
C ASP A 34 6.93 9.94 -5.05
N SER A 35 7.75 10.85 -4.52
CA SER A 35 9.15 11.03 -4.92
C SER A 35 10.03 9.83 -4.58
N MET A 36 9.76 9.15 -3.46
CA MET A 36 10.49 7.96 -3.04
C MET A 36 10.12 6.72 -3.87
N ILE A 37 8.85 6.56 -4.21
CA ILE A 37 8.37 5.43 -5.03
C ILE A 37 8.52 5.69 -6.54
N LYS A 38 8.72 6.95 -6.97
CA LYS A 38 8.97 7.31 -8.37
C LYS A 38 10.44 7.14 -8.74
N ARG A 39 10.60 6.53 -9.91
CA ARG A 39 11.84 6.33 -10.68
C ARG A 39 12.78 7.53 -10.64
N ARG A 40 13.97 7.36 -10.05
CA ARG A 40 15.17 8.09 -10.47
C ARG A 40 16.02 7.15 -11.32
N GLY A 41 15.95 7.31 -12.64
CA GLY A 41 17.05 6.92 -13.54
C GLY A 41 17.43 5.44 -13.61
N GLY A 42 16.47 4.54 -13.78
CA GLY A 42 16.74 3.24 -14.42
C GLY A 42 16.74 1.99 -13.53
N ASP A 43 16.81 2.12 -12.21
CA ASP A 43 16.84 0.95 -11.33
C ASP A 43 15.44 0.59 -10.80
N TYR A 44 14.97 -0.61 -11.12
CA TYR A 44 13.66 -1.17 -10.71
C TYR A 44 13.70 -1.77 -9.29
N SER A 45 14.57 -1.26 -8.41
CA SER A 45 14.88 -1.92 -7.13
C SER A 45 13.91 -1.65 -5.97
N HIS A 46 12.97 -0.69 -6.07
CA HIS A 46 12.08 -0.43 -4.93
C HIS A 46 10.89 -1.41 -4.93
N PRO A 47 10.70 -2.23 -3.87
CA PRO A 47 9.61 -3.21 -3.80
C PRO A 47 8.20 -2.58 -3.83
N CYS A 48 8.10 -1.27 -3.60
CA CYS A 48 6.85 -0.49 -3.60
C CYS A 48 6.73 0.48 -4.80
N PHE A 49 7.52 0.26 -5.85
CA PHE A 49 7.58 1.15 -7.00
C PHE A 49 6.20 1.39 -7.62
N GLY A 50 5.79 2.65 -7.68
CA GLY A 50 4.48 3.06 -8.20
C GLY A 50 3.26 2.61 -7.38
N ASN A 51 3.44 1.95 -6.23
CA ASN A 51 2.35 1.48 -5.39
C ASN A 51 2.38 2.11 -3.99
N ARG A 52 1.71 3.26 -3.87
CA ARG A 52 1.56 4.01 -2.61
C ARG A 52 0.93 3.16 -1.51
N ALA A 53 -0.02 2.29 -1.84
CA ALA A 53 -0.73 1.47 -0.85
C ALA A 53 0.19 0.43 -0.22
N GLU A 54 1.07 -0.21 -1.00
CA GLU A 54 2.05 -1.16 -0.47
C GLU A 54 3.11 -0.48 0.40
N PHE A 55 3.54 0.74 0.04
CA PHE A 55 4.42 1.54 0.89
C PHE A 55 3.78 1.83 2.26
N VAL A 56 2.53 2.31 2.26
CA VAL A 56 1.79 2.61 3.49
C VAL A 56 1.60 1.34 4.33
N ARG A 57 1.30 0.21 3.69
CA ARG A 57 1.16 -1.08 4.37
C ARG A 57 2.46 -1.52 5.06
N GLN A 58 3.60 -1.45 4.36
CA GLN A 58 4.90 -1.80 4.94
C GLN A 58 5.25 -0.86 6.09
N ALA A 59 5.09 0.45 5.91
CA ALA A 59 5.37 1.43 6.96
C ALA A 59 4.53 1.19 8.23
N ILE A 60 3.24 0.86 8.09
CA ILE A 60 2.38 0.50 9.22
C ILE A 60 2.89 -0.77 9.90
N ALA A 61 3.20 -1.83 9.14
CA ALA A 61 3.69 -3.09 9.70
C ALA A 61 5.03 -2.92 10.43
N GLU A 62 5.98 -2.18 9.84
CA GLU A 62 7.27 -1.86 10.45
C GLU A 62 7.12 -1.01 11.71
N LYS A 63 6.26 0.01 11.69
CA LYS A 63 6.02 0.87 12.85
C LYS A 63 5.38 0.09 13.99
N LEU A 64 4.39 -0.77 13.70
CA LEU A 64 3.79 -1.65 14.68
C LEU A 64 4.81 -2.62 15.29
N ALA A 65 5.66 -3.24 14.47
CA ALA A 65 6.71 -4.14 14.95
C ALA A 65 7.70 -3.46 15.90
N ARG A 66 8.05 -2.19 15.62
CA ARG A 66 8.93 -1.38 16.48
C ARG A 66 8.29 -1.00 17.81
N GLU A 67 7.00 -0.66 17.81
CA GLU A 67 6.29 -0.26 19.04
C GLU A 67 5.90 -1.46 19.92
N SER A 68 5.75 -2.64 19.31
CA SER A 68 5.45 -3.89 20.04
C SER A 68 6.66 -4.55 20.69
N SER A 69 7.87 -4.01 20.47
CA SER A 69 9.14 -4.58 20.90
C SER A 69 9.79 -3.84 22.07
#